data_AF-A0A484BY62-F1
#
_entry.id   AF-A0A484BY62-F1
#
_cell.length_a   1.000
_cell.length_b   1.000
_cell.length_c   1.000
_cell.angle_alpha   90.00
_cell.angle_beta   90.00
_cell.angle_gamma   90.00
#
_symmetry.space_group_name_H-M   'P 1'
#
loop_
_entity.id
_entity.type
_entity.pdbx_description
1 polymer ?
#
loop_
_entity_poly.entity_id
_entity_poly.type
_entity_poly.pdbx_seq_one_letter_code
_entity_poly.pdbx_strand_id
1 'polypeptide(L)'
;MHCCLRVFYCFLAAGKPQASTRCSNRNTPPSFQEPRELQCGQTLTDIQQNLNGSADLETLAASAQMLTSQPEDLTAEEVTTAAQIADTLLSSENVSQSVREAAVATVSQILNANQSDNIQENNATLRLTQTLSSLSVNLSLISNDSKLVQPNIVVQSAQISAADTQGVQFTALSGTSGSFVADRIQLDTNTSAIAVETGFIADAVVYLQFAPGEFPQ
;
A
#
# COMPACT_ATOMS: atom_id res chain seq x y z
N MET A 1 9.78 5.98 20.04
CA MET A 1 10.32 7.26 19.52
C MET A 1 9.42 7.65 18.36
N HIS A 2 8.85 8.85 18.35
CA HIS A 2 7.80 9.22 17.40
C HIS A 2 8.27 10.37 16.51
N CYS A 3 8.19 10.19 15.20
CA CYS A 3 8.14 11.31 14.27
C CYS A 3 6.77 12.00 14.43
N CYS A 4 6.73 13.23 14.96
CA CYS A 4 5.52 14.04 15.00
C CYS A 4 5.56 15.07 13.88
N LEU A 5 4.64 14.96 12.92
CA LEU A 5 4.54 15.91 11.81
C LEU A 5 3.58 17.06 12.17
N ARG A 6 3.97 18.29 11.83
CA ARG A 6 3.08 19.44 11.84
C ARG A 6 2.60 19.66 10.41
N VAL A 7 1.31 19.47 10.17
CA VAL A 7 0.72 19.54 8.82
C VAL A 7 0.34 20.99 8.53
N PHE A 8 0.89 21.54 7.45
CA PHE A 8 0.42 22.78 6.84
C PHE A 8 -0.56 22.42 5.72
N TYR A 9 -1.62 23.22 5.56
CA TYR A 9 -2.69 22.94 4.61
C TYR A 9 -2.79 24.02 3.55
N CYS A 10 -3.07 23.61 2.32
CA CYS A 10 -3.38 24.50 1.22
C CYS A 10 -4.78 25.13 1.43
N PHE A 11 -4.82 26.42 1.76
CA PHE A 11 -6.07 27.15 2.04
C PHE A 11 -7.06 27.17 0.86
N LEU A 12 -6.57 27.08 -0.38
CA LEU A 12 -7.39 27.13 -1.60
C LEU A 12 -7.70 25.74 -2.19
N ALA A 13 -7.07 24.68 -1.70
CA ALA A 13 -7.25 23.31 -2.20
C ALA A 13 -7.99 22.46 -1.17
N ALA A 14 -9.19 22.88 -0.76
CA ALA A 14 -10.06 22.14 0.18
C ALA A 14 -9.39 21.67 1.48
N GLY A 15 -8.33 22.36 1.95
CA GLY A 15 -7.62 21.93 3.16
C GLY A 15 -6.78 20.66 2.96
N LYS A 16 -6.34 20.34 1.73
CA LYS A 16 -5.35 19.28 1.48
C LYS A 16 -3.97 19.65 2.04
N PRO A 17 -3.17 18.68 2.52
CA PRO A 17 -1.85 18.95 3.06
C PRO A 17 -0.92 19.55 2.00
N GLN A 18 -0.21 20.62 2.37
CA GLN A 18 0.77 21.30 1.52
C GLN A 18 2.10 20.53 1.43
N ALA A 19 2.42 19.71 2.43
CA ALA A 19 3.63 18.92 2.42
C ALA A 19 3.47 17.63 3.22
N SER A 20 4.23 16.61 2.83
CA SER A 20 4.37 15.35 3.55
C SER A 20 5.84 15.00 3.70
N THR A 21 6.20 14.33 4.79
CA THR A 21 7.52 13.72 4.94
C THR A 21 7.36 12.35 5.57
N ARG A 22 8.28 11.46 5.24
CA ARG A 22 8.29 10.09 5.72
C ARG A 22 9.12 10.00 6.98
N CYS A 23 8.62 9.22 7.93
CA CYS A 23 9.40 8.81 9.08
C CYS A 23 10.21 7.56 8.72
N SER A 24 11.54 7.66 8.79
CA SER A 24 12.44 6.52 8.59
C SER A 24 12.88 5.96 9.93
N ASN A 25 12.58 4.68 10.16
CA ASN A 25 13.11 3.92 11.29
C ASN A 25 14.45 3.25 10.97
N ARG A 26 15.02 3.45 9.77
CA ARG A 26 16.35 2.92 9.41
C ARG A 26 17.46 3.62 10.19
N ASN A 27 17.21 4.84 10.65
CA ASN A 27 18.13 5.60 11.48
C ASN A 27 17.73 5.43 12.95
N THR A 28 18.72 5.39 13.85
CA THR A 28 18.49 5.45 15.30
C THR A 28 19.13 6.72 15.85
N PRO A 29 18.33 7.72 16.30
CA PRO A 29 16.87 7.73 16.40
C PRO A 29 16.16 7.85 15.03
N PRO A 30 14.86 7.51 14.93
CA PRO A 30 14.07 7.71 13.72
C PRO A 30 14.14 9.15 13.23
N SER A 31 14.20 9.35 11.92
CA SER A 31 14.38 10.66 11.30
C SER A 31 13.40 10.92 10.17
N PHE A 32 13.06 12.18 9.94
CA PHE A 32 12.31 12.58 8.75
C PHE A 32 13.20 12.47 7.51
N GLN A 33 12.61 11.99 6.42
CA GLN A 33 13.19 12.13 5.09
C GLN A 33 12.95 13.54 4.55
N GLU A 34 13.50 13.83 3.39
CA GLU A 34 13.24 15.09 2.69
C GLU A 34 11.73 15.29 2.49
N PRO A 35 11.17 16.45 2.86
CA PRO A 35 9.76 16.75 2.62
C PRO A 35 9.43 16.78 1.13
N ARG A 36 8.23 16.30 0.79
CA ARG A 36 7.62 16.45 -0.52
C ARG A 36 6.52 17.50 -0.41
N GLU A 37 6.62 18.54 -1.22
CA GLU A 37 5.67 19.65 -1.23
C GLU A 37 4.64 19.48 -2.36
N LEU A 38 3.37 19.61 -2.01
CA LEU A 38 2.27 19.69 -2.96
C LEU A 38 2.20 21.12 -3.50
N GLN A 39 2.12 21.27 -4.82
CA GLN A 39 1.73 22.53 -5.41
C GLN A 39 0.24 22.76 -5.14
N CYS A 40 -0.11 23.78 -4.34
CA CYS A 40 -1.47 24.02 -3.84
C CYS A 40 -2.59 24.31 -4.88
N GLY A 41 -2.34 24.08 -6.17
CA GLY A 41 -3.36 24.06 -7.23
C GLY A 41 -3.33 22.79 -8.09
N GLN A 42 -2.44 21.84 -7.79
CA GLN A 42 -2.30 20.58 -8.50
C GLN A 42 -3.48 19.66 -8.15
N THR A 43 -4.06 19.04 -9.17
CA THR A 43 -5.16 18.08 -9.06
C THR A 43 -4.71 16.65 -9.37
N LEU A 44 -5.55 15.66 -9.05
CA LEU A 44 -5.30 14.27 -9.47
C LEU A 44 -5.26 14.15 -11.00
N THR A 45 -6.06 14.92 -11.72
CA THR A 45 -6.05 14.96 -13.18
C THR A 45 -4.70 15.47 -13.72
N ASP A 46 -4.14 16.52 -13.12
CA ASP A 46 -2.81 17.03 -13.50
C ASP A 46 -1.74 15.95 -13.29
N ILE A 47 -1.81 15.23 -12.16
CA ILE A 47 -0.89 14.13 -11.88
C ILE A 47 -1.01 13.04 -12.95
N GLN A 48 -2.24 12.60 -13.25
CA GLN A 48 -2.50 11.55 -14.21
C GLN A 48 -1.92 11.88 -15.60
N GLN A 49 -2.07 13.13 -16.06
CA GLN A 49 -1.53 13.56 -17.35
C GLN A 49 0.00 13.55 -17.38
N ASN A 50 0.66 13.77 -16.24
CA ASN A 50 2.11 13.84 -16.13
C ASN A 50 2.80 12.49 -15.88
N LEU A 51 2.05 11.42 -15.58
CA LEU A 51 2.61 10.08 -15.32
C LEU A 51 3.38 9.49 -16.53
N ASN A 52 2.97 9.85 -17.74
CA ASN A 52 3.65 9.42 -18.99
C ASN A 52 4.68 10.45 -19.49
N GLY A 53 4.91 11.52 -18.72
CA GLY A 53 5.85 12.58 -19.05
C GLY A 53 7.25 12.33 -18.47
N SER A 54 8.11 13.34 -18.55
CA SER A 54 9.43 13.34 -17.89
C SER A 54 9.37 13.78 -16.42
N ALA A 55 8.18 13.78 -15.82
CA ALA A 55 7.97 14.25 -14.46
C ALA A 55 8.56 13.24 -13.45
N ASP A 56 9.01 13.76 -12.31
CA ASP A 56 9.51 12.93 -11.22
C ASP A 56 8.38 12.10 -10.59
N LEU A 57 8.41 10.79 -10.79
CA LEU A 57 7.40 9.85 -10.28
C LEU A 57 7.32 9.87 -8.75
N GLU A 58 8.42 10.15 -8.04
CA GLU A 58 8.39 10.26 -6.57
C GLU A 58 7.53 11.45 -6.12
N THR A 59 7.72 12.61 -6.77
CA THR A 59 6.90 13.80 -6.53
C THR A 59 5.44 13.55 -6.89
N LEU A 60 5.16 12.96 -8.05
CA LEU A 60 3.79 12.66 -8.47
C LEU A 60 3.08 11.69 -7.51
N ALA A 61 3.77 10.64 -7.07
CA ALA A 61 3.23 9.67 -6.13
C ALA A 61 2.95 10.30 -4.76
N ALA A 62 3.87 11.15 -4.26
CA ALA A 62 3.67 11.88 -3.01
C ALA A 62 2.51 12.87 -3.10
N SER A 63 2.38 13.60 -4.22
CA SER A 63 1.24 14.50 -4.46
C SER A 63 -0.08 13.75 -4.49
N ALA A 64 -0.13 12.58 -5.14
CA ALA A 64 -1.34 11.75 -5.17
C ALA A 64 -1.75 11.29 -3.77
N GLN A 65 -0.80 10.82 -2.98
CA GLN A 65 -1.00 10.44 -1.57
C GLN A 65 -1.50 11.63 -0.72
N MET A 66 -0.99 12.84 -0.97
CA MET A 66 -1.41 14.05 -0.26
C MET A 66 -2.84 14.45 -0.63
N LEU A 67 -3.18 14.45 -1.92
CA LEU A 67 -4.52 14.81 -2.40
C LEU A 67 -5.61 13.83 -1.95
N THR A 68 -5.26 12.56 -1.74
CA THR A 68 -6.19 11.51 -1.28
C THR A 68 -6.23 11.32 0.24
N SER A 69 -5.47 12.12 1.00
CA SER A 69 -5.36 11.98 2.47
C SER A 69 -6.63 12.22 3.30
N GLN A 70 -7.63 12.89 2.72
CA GLN A 70 -8.98 13.06 3.27
C GLN A 70 -9.96 12.34 2.34
N PRO A 71 -10.14 11.02 2.50
CA PRO A 71 -10.95 10.21 1.60
C PRO A 71 -12.45 10.56 1.66
N GLU A 72 -12.93 11.12 2.77
CA GLU A 72 -14.29 11.63 2.95
C GLU A 72 -14.66 12.78 2.01
N ASP A 73 -13.66 13.54 1.55
CA ASP A 73 -13.82 14.69 0.66
C ASP A 73 -13.67 14.32 -0.82
N LEU A 74 -13.35 13.06 -1.15
CA LEU A 74 -13.14 12.62 -2.53
C LEU A 74 -14.48 12.38 -3.24
N THR A 75 -14.59 12.93 -4.45
CA THR A 75 -15.65 12.59 -5.40
C THR A 75 -15.42 11.22 -6.04
N ALA A 76 -16.46 10.62 -6.63
CA ALA A 76 -16.33 9.35 -7.35
C ALA A 76 -15.35 9.42 -8.54
N GLU A 77 -15.27 10.58 -9.21
CA GLU A 77 -14.30 10.83 -10.29
C GLU A 77 -12.87 10.87 -9.73
N GLU A 78 -12.64 11.57 -8.61
CA GLU A 78 -11.33 11.61 -7.97
C GLU A 78 -10.88 10.25 -7.44
N VAL A 79 -11.79 9.45 -6.89
CA VAL A 79 -11.51 8.04 -6.50
C VAL A 79 -11.08 7.23 -7.72
N THR A 80 -11.78 7.38 -8.84
CA THR A 80 -11.45 6.70 -10.11
C THR A 80 -10.06 7.13 -10.61
N THR A 81 -9.79 8.42 -10.64
CA THR A 81 -8.51 8.97 -11.10
C THR A 81 -7.36 8.54 -10.18
N ALA A 82 -7.58 8.56 -8.85
CA ALA A 82 -6.62 8.05 -7.88
C ALA A 82 -6.32 6.56 -8.06
N ALA A 83 -7.34 5.74 -8.36
CA ALA A 83 -7.15 4.32 -8.67
C ALA A 83 -6.31 4.12 -9.94
N GLN A 84 -6.54 4.92 -10.98
CA GLN A 84 -5.75 4.88 -12.22
C GLN A 84 -4.30 5.34 -12.02
N ILE A 85 -4.08 6.36 -11.18
CA ILE A 85 -2.73 6.81 -10.80
C ILE A 85 -2.01 5.69 -10.06
N ALA A 86 -2.64 5.09 -9.04
CA ALA A 86 -2.05 3.99 -8.28
C ALA A 86 -1.73 2.79 -9.19
N ASP A 87 -2.64 2.42 -10.10
CA ASP A 87 -2.45 1.35 -11.08
C ASP A 87 -1.21 1.60 -11.95
N THR A 88 -1.08 2.80 -12.48
CA THR A 88 0.05 3.19 -13.34
C THR A 88 1.38 3.17 -12.58
N LEU A 89 1.40 3.72 -11.35
CA LEU A 89 2.61 3.76 -10.52
C LEU A 89 3.06 2.35 -10.08
N LEU A 90 2.11 1.47 -9.75
CA LEU A 90 2.42 0.10 -9.29
C LEU A 90 2.79 -0.84 -10.45
N SER A 91 2.25 -0.61 -11.65
CA SER A 91 2.57 -1.38 -12.86
C SER A 91 3.87 -0.94 -13.54
N SER A 92 4.36 0.25 -13.23
CA SER A 92 5.61 0.78 -13.79
C SER A 92 6.83 -0.04 -13.33
N GLU A 93 7.67 -0.39 -14.30
CA GLU A 93 8.93 -1.10 -14.04
C GLU A 93 9.95 -0.16 -13.38
N ASN A 94 10.84 -0.75 -12.56
CA ASN A 94 11.99 -0.05 -11.96
C ASN A 94 11.65 1.22 -11.14
N VAL A 95 10.44 1.32 -10.60
CA VAL A 95 10.08 2.39 -9.66
C VAL A 95 10.74 2.17 -8.30
N SER A 96 11.08 3.27 -7.63
CA SER A 96 11.65 3.24 -6.29
C SER A 96 10.64 2.71 -5.27
N GLN A 97 11.16 2.21 -4.14
CA GLN A 97 10.32 1.77 -3.02
C GLN A 97 9.38 2.89 -2.54
N SER A 98 9.83 4.14 -2.62
CA SER A 98 9.03 5.27 -2.19
C SER A 98 7.81 5.49 -3.07
N VAL A 99 7.94 5.38 -4.39
CA VAL A 99 6.80 5.41 -5.31
C VAL A 99 5.79 4.33 -4.95
N ARG A 100 6.23 3.09 -4.73
CA ARG A 100 5.33 1.97 -4.38
C ARG A 100 4.59 2.22 -3.06
N GLU A 101 5.29 2.66 -2.02
CA GLU A 101 4.67 2.96 -0.72
C GLU A 101 3.64 4.07 -0.83
N ALA A 102 3.93 5.14 -1.58
CA ALA A 102 2.99 6.23 -1.79
C ALA A 102 1.78 5.78 -2.61
N ALA A 103 1.99 4.97 -3.66
CA ALA A 103 0.90 4.42 -4.46
C ALA A 103 0.00 3.48 -3.64
N VAL A 104 0.56 2.57 -2.83
CA VAL A 104 -0.25 1.72 -1.92
C VAL A 104 -0.94 2.56 -0.84
N ALA A 105 -0.33 3.67 -0.38
CA ALA A 105 -0.99 4.61 0.54
C ALA A 105 -2.21 5.27 -0.11
N THR A 106 -2.10 5.71 -1.37
CA THR A 106 -3.24 6.20 -2.17
C THR A 106 -4.36 5.15 -2.24
N VAL A 107 -4.03 3.87 -2.51
CA VAL A 107 -5.00 2.77 -2.49
C VAL A 107 -5.66 2.65 -1.11
N SER A 108 -4.86 2.64 -0.04
CA SER A 108 -5.37 2.56 1.33
C SER A 108 -6.35 3.69 1.64
N GLN A 109 -6.06 4.90 1.17
CA GLN A 109 -6.91 6.06 1.40
C GLN A 109 -8.24 5.92 0.66
N ILE A 110 -8.24 5.59 -0.63
CA ILE A 110 -9.48 5.47 -1.41
C ILE A 110 -10.38 4.31 -0.96
N LEU A 111 -9.82 3.27 -0.30
CA LEU A 111 -10.64 2.20 0.32
C LEU A 111 -11.56 2.71 1.45
N ASN A 112 -11.26 3.88 2.04
CA ASN A 112 -12.08 4.52 3.07
C ASN A 112 -12.94 5.68 2.52
N ALA A 113 -13.03 5.87 1.21
CA ALA A 113 -13.85 6.94 0.65
C ALA A 113 -15.35 6.63 0.83
N ASN A 114 -16.13 7.63 1.24
CA ASN A 114 -17.55 7.49 1.61
C ASN A 114 -18.51 7.27 0.42
N GLN A 115 -17.99 7.01 -0.78
CA GLN A 115 -18.80 6.88 -1.99
C GLN A 115 -19.41 5.47 -2.09
N SER A 116 -20.50 5.24 -1.34
CA SER A 116 -21.17 3.94 -1.21
C SER A 116 -22.00 3.49 -2.42
N ASP A 117 -22.22 4.34 -3.43
CA ASP A 117 -23.35 4.14 -4.35
C ASP A 117 -23.03 4.02 -5.84
N ASN A 118 -21.74 4.02 -6.23
CA ASN A 118 -21.34 3.87 -7.65
C ASN A 118 -20.43 2.66 -7.89
N ILE A 119 -20.63 1.59 -7.11
CA ILE A 119 -20.01 0.26 -7.30
C ILE A 119 -20.64 -0.44 -8.51
N GLN A 120 -20.62 0.19 -9.69
CA GLN A 120 -20.23 -0.61 -10.83
C GLN A 120 -18.73 -0.80 -10.70
N GLU A 121 -18.25 -2.04 -10.81
CA GLU A 121 -16.83 -2.29 -11.02
C GLU A 121 -16.37 -1.44 -12.21
N ASN A 122 -15.79 -0.29 -11.87
CA ASN A 122 -15.13 0.55 -12.82
C ASN A 122 -13.88 -0.21 -13.28
N ASN A 123 -13.64 -0.25 -14.58
CA ASN A 123 -12.45 -0.85 -15.19
C ASN A 123 -11.14 -0.45 -14.49
N ALA A 124 -11.04 0.75 -13.91
CA ALA A 124 -9.91 1.21 -13.12
C ALA A 124 -9.69 0.40 -11.84
N THR A 125 -10.74 0.16 -11.04
CA THR A 125 -10.64 -0.61 -9.79
C THR A 125 -10.35 -2.08 -10.07
N LEU A 126 -10.93 -2.64 -11.13
CA LEU A 126 -10.63 -4.01 -11.58
C LEU A 126 -9.15 -4.15 -11.99
N ARG A 127 -8.65 -3.21 -12.81
CA ARG A 127 -7.24 -3.18 -13.21
C ARG A 127 -6.31 -3.02 -12.02
N LEU A 128 -6.62 -2.09 -11.11
CA LEU A 128 -5.84 -1.89 -9.90
C LEU A 128 -5.77 -3.16 -9.06
N THR A 129 -6.89 -3.90 -8.94
CA THR A 129 -6.92 -5.19 -8.23
C THR A 129 -6.01 -6.22 -8.90
N GLN A 130 -6.01 -6.30 -10.23
CA GLN A 130 -5.09 -7.16 -10.98
C GLN A 130 -3.63 -6.76 -10.77
N THR A 131 -3.33 -5.45 -10.79
CA THR A 131 -2.00 -4.92 -10.54
C THR A 131 -1.52 -5.23 -9.12
N LEU A 132 -2.38 -5.08 -8.11
CA LEU A 132 -2.07 -5.46 -6.72
C LEU A 132 -1.86 -6.97 -6.59
N SER A 133 -2.63 -7.80 -7.30
CA SER A 133 -2.44 -9.25 -7.32
C SER A 133 -1.12 -9.65 -7.97
N SER A 134 -0.71 -8.98 -9.05
CA SER A 134 0.62 -9.19 -9.65
C SER A 134 1.72 -8.74 -8.70
N LEU A 135 1.53 -7.61 -8.03
CA LEU A 135 2.47 -7.10 -7.04
C LEU A 135 2.62 -8.07 -5.85
N SER A 136 1.55 -8.67 -5.33
CA SER A 136 1.63 -9.61 -4.21
C SER A 136 2.43 -10.88 -4.53
N VAL A 137 2.58 -11.23 -5.82
CA VAL A 137 3.42 -12.35 -6.27
C VAL A 137 4.86 -11.90 -6.51
N ASN A 138 5.05 -10.70 -7.07
CA ASN A 138 6.35 -10.26 -7.56
C ASN A 138 7.11 -9.34 -6.59
N LEU A 139 6.48 -8.85 -5.50
CA LEU A 139 7.06 -7.84 -4.62
C LEU A 139 8.43 -8.25 -4.08
N SER A 140 8.60 -9.50 -3.66
CA SER A 140 9.87 -10.03 -3.16
C SER A 140 10.96 -10.20 -4.23
N LEU A 141 10.62 -10.05 -5.52
CA LEU A 141 11.57 -10.07 -6.63
C LEU A 141 12.02 -8.65 -7.03
N ILE A 142 11.13 -7.67 -6.87
CA ILE A 142 11.32 -6.30 -7.37
C ILE A 142 11.60 -5.27 -6.27
N SER A 143 11.59 -5.69 -5.01
CA SER A 143 11.81 -4.86 -3.82
C SER A 143 12.61 -5.64 -2.77
N ASN A 144 13.45 -4.91 -2.03
CA ASN A 144 14.14 -5.45 -0.86
C ASN A 144 13.18 -5.71 0.31
N ASP A 145 12.09 -4.93 0.37
CA ASP A 145 11.02 -5.13 1.34
C ASP A 145 9.92 -5.97 0.70
N SER A 146 9.70 -7.16 1.26
CA SER A 146 8.69 -8.13 0.79
C SER A 146 7.29 -7.86 1.34
N LYS A 147 7.11 -6.74 2.04
CA LYS A 147 5.87 -6.34 2.71
C LYS A 147 5.67 -4.82 2.61
N LEU A 148 4.49 -4.41 2.19
CA LEU A 148 3.99 -3.04 2.21
C LEU A 148 2.74 -2.99 3.09
N VAL A 149 2.76 -2.14 4.11
CA VAL A 149 1.67 -2.03 5.09
C VAL A 149 1.14 -0.60 5.10
N GLN A 150 -0.17 -0.47 4.88
CA GLN A 150 -0.90 0.78 4.99
C GLN A 150 -2.15 0.55 5.86
N PRO A 151 -2.77 1.60 6.42
CA PRO A 151 -3.84 1.47 7.41
C PRO A 151 -4.98 0.51 7.01
N ASN A 152 -5.33 0.43 5.72
CA ASN A 152 -6.47 -0.35 5.23
C ASN A 152 -6.09 -1.44 4.21
N ILE A 153 -4.79 -1.63 3.91
CA ILE A 153 -4.34 -2.67 2.98
C ILE A 153 -2.93 -3.15 3.31
N VAL A 154 -2.69 -4.44 3.09
CA VAL A 154 -1.39 -5.09 3.23
C VAL A 154 -1.08 -5.83 1.94
N VAL A 155 0.12 -5.61 1.40
CA VAL A 155 0.65 -6.37 0.27
C VAL A 155 1.91 -7.07 0.73
N GLN A 156 1.93 -8.40 0.68
CA GLN A 156 3.06 -9.20 1.13
C GLN A 156 3.36 -10.31 0.12
N SER A 157 4.64 -10.55 -0.10
CA SER A 157 5.16 -11.63 -0.94
C SER A 157 6.20 -12.42 -0.15
N ALA A 158 6.39 -13.69 -0.52
CA ALA A 158 7.40 -14.54 0.09
C ALA A 158 7.98 -15.50 -0.96
N GLN A 159 9.30 -15.65 -0.99
CA GLN A 159 9.96 -16.70 -1.75
C GLN A 159 10.21 -17.89 -0.83
N ILE A 160 9.71 -19.05 -1.21
CA ILE A 160 9.64 -20.21 -0.32
C ILE A 160 10.21 -21.41 -1.05
N SER A 161 11.18 -22.09 -0.42
CA SER A 161 11.70 -23.35 -0.95
C SER A 161 10.67 -24.44 -0.71
N ALA A 162 10.21 -25.09 -1.79
CA ALA A 162 9.22 -26.16 -1.70
C ALA A 162 9.78 -27.45 -1.05
N ALA A 163 11.10 -27.60 -0.95
CA ALA A 163 11.72 -28.87 -0.60
C ALA A 163 11.49 -29.33 0.85
N ASP A 164 11.16 -28.43 1.79
CA ASP A 164 11.11 -28.74 3.22
C ASP A 164 10.01 -27.97 3.99
N THR A 165 9.00 -27.46 3.29
CA THR A 165 7.93 -26.65 3.91
C THR A 165 6.61 -27.41 3.93
N GLN A 166 6.01 -27.54 5.11
CA GLN A 166 4.70 -28.21 5.26
C GLN A 166 3.53 -27.32 4.78
N GLY A 167 3.75 -26.01 4.82
CA GLY A 167 2.78 -25.01 4.47
C GLY A 167 3.22 -23.62 4.94
N VAL A 168 2.44 -22.63 4.54
CA VAL A 168 2.77 -21.21 4.68
C VAL A 168 1.52 -20.49 5.14
N GLN A 169 1.64 -19.65 6.15
CA GLN A 169 0.55 -18.84 6.66
C GLN A 169 0.90 -17.35 6.64
N PHE A 170 0.07 -16.56 5.97
CA PHE A 170 0.04 -15.11 6.09
C PHE A 170 -1.04 -14.73 7.08
N THR A 171 -0.72 -13.85 8.02
CA THR A 171 -1.66 -13.39 9.04
C THR A 171 -1.61 -11.87 9.13
N ALA A 172 -2.77 -11.24 9.00
CA ALA A 172 -2.92 -9.81 9.20
C ALA A 172 -3.78 -9.55 10.45
N LEU A 173 -3.24 -8.77 11.38
CA LEU A 173 -3.97 -8.27 12.53
C LEU A 173 -3.94 -6.74 12.55
N SER A 174 -5.10 -6.12 12.66
CA SER A 174 -5.28 -4.70 12.88
C SER A 174 -4.81 -4.31 14.28
N GLY A 175 -4.27 -3.11 14.39
CA GLY A 175 -3.92 -2.49 15.66
C GLY A 175 -5.16 -2.13 16.48
N THR A 176 -4.94 -1.60 17.68
CA THR A 176 -6.04 -1.15 18.55
C THR A 176 -6.87 -0.01 17.96
N SER A 177 -6.35 0.70 16.95
CA SER A 177 -7.05 1.73 16.19
C SER A 177 -7.89 1.20 15.02
N GLY A 178 -7.91 -0.12 14.79
CA GLY A 178 -8.55 -0.74 13.63
C GLY A 178 -7.75 -0.59 12.32
N SER A 179 -6.49 -0.14 12.39
CA SER A 179 -5.60 0.03 11.22
C SER A 179 -4.49 -1.01 11.23
N PHE A 180 -4.05 -1.48 10.05
CA PHE A 180 -2.89 -2.38 9.98
C PHE A 180 -1.59 -1.66 10.37
N VAL A 181 -0.73 -2.39 11.08
CA VAL A 181 0.60 -1.94 11.51
C VAL A 181 1.62 -3.04 11.26
N ALA A 182 2.85 -2.66 10.90
CA ALA A 182 3.85 -3.60 10.36
C ALA A 182 4.18 -4.77 11.30
N ASP A 183 4.26 -4.51 12.61
CA ASP A 183 4.61 -5.51 13.65
C ASP A 183 3.51 -6.55 13.87
N ARG A 184 2.30 -6.29 13.36
CA ARG A 184 1.13 -7.17 13.48
C ARG A 184 0.81 -7.92 12.19
N ILE A 185 1.69 -7.81 11.18
CA ILE A 185 1.62 -8.60 9.96
C ILE A 185 2.68 -9.69 10.02
N GLN A 186 2.22 -10.94 10.10
CA GLN A 186 3.04 -12.12 10.36
C GLN A 186 3.06 -13.03 9.13
N LEU A 187 4.21 -13.67 8.93
CA LEU A 187 4.43 -14.70 7.91
C LEU A 187 5.12 -15.89 8.57
N ASP A 188 4.46 -17.03 8.53
CA ASP A 188 5.04 -18.33 8.87
C ASP A 188 5.27 -19.12 7.58
N THR A 189 6.51 -19.50 7.29
CA THR A 189 6.89 -20.21 6.07
C THR A 189 7.01 -21.72 6.25
N ASN A 190 6.79 -22.25 7.45
CA ASN A 190 6.83 -23.69 7.72
C ASN A 190 5.84 -24.08 8.81
N THR A 191 4.57 -24.10 8.45
CA THR A 191 3.49 -24.52 9.35
C THR A 191 2.63 -25.64 8.77
N SER A 192 2.31 -26.62 9.62
CA SER A 192 1.46 -27.77 9.29
C SER A 192 -0.02 -27.53 9.56
N ALA A 193 -0.38 -26.44 10.23
CA ALA A 193 -1.76 -26.10 10.57
C ALA A 193 -1.96 -24.59 10.73
N ILE A 194 -3.22 -24.16 10.63
CA ILE A 194 -3.57 -22.77 10.90
C ILE A 194 -3.36 -22.47 12.39
N ALA A 195 -2.53 -21.48 12.70
CA ALA A 195 -2.27 -21.02 14.05
C ALA A 195 -2.54 -19.52 14.17
N VAL A 196 -3.52 -19.13 14.98
CA VAL A 196 -3.77 -17.73 15.34
C VAL A 196 -3.52 -17.59 16.84
N GLU A 197 -2.83 -16.52 17.24
CA GLU A 197 -2.49 -16.26 18.63
C GLU A 197 -3.76 -16.21 19.51
N THR A 198 -3.76 -16.95 20.61
CA THR A 198 -4.94 -17.06 21.49
C THR A 198 -5.27 -15.72 22.13
N GLY A 199 -6.53 -15.30 22.02
CA GLY A 199 -7.00 -14.00 22.51
C GLY A 199 -6.96 -12.87 21.48
N PHE A 200 -6.51 -13.13 20.25
CA PHE A 200 -6.56 -12.19 19.13
C PHE A 200 -7.51 -12.67 18.04
N ILE A 201 -8.22 -11.72 17.42
CA ILE A 201 -9.01 -11.96 16.21
C ILE A 201 -8.17 -11.45 15.04
N ALA A 202 -7.78 -12.35 14.15
CA ALA A 202 -7.12 -11.97 12.91
C ALA A 202 -8.14 -11.42 11.92
N ASP A 203 -7.82 -10.30 11.27
CA ASP A 203 -8.66 -9.71 10.21
C ASP A 203 -8.58 -10.55 8.93
N ALA A 204 -7.41 -11.14 8.64
CA ALA A 204 -7.23 -12.06 7.53
C ALA A 204 -6.19 -13.13 7.84
N VAL A 205 -6.47 -14.36 7.41
CA VAL A 205 -5.53 -15.50 7.41
C VAL A 205 -5.57 -16.15 6.03
N VAL A 206 -4.40 -16.27 5.41
CA VAL A 206 -4.23 -17.04 4.16
C VAL A 206 -3.27 -18.17 4.46
N TYR A 207 -3.74 -19.41 4.34
CA TYR A 207 -2.94 -20.61 4.56
C TYR A 207 -2.81 -21.41 3.26
N LEU A 208 -1.57 -21.71 2.90
CA LEU A 208 -1.20 -22.53 1.76
C LEU A 208 -0.57 -23.81 2.29
N GLN A 209 -1.19 -24.96 2.01
CA GLN A 209 -0.64 -26.25 2.38
C GLN A 209 0.10 -26.86 1.19
N PHE A 210 1.32 -27.35 1.41
CA PHE A 210 2.06 -28.08 0.39
C PHE A 210 1.88 -29.58 0.62
N ALA A 211 1.67 -30.32 -0.47
CA ALA A 211 1.62 -31.77 -0.39
C ALA A 211 3.03 -32.30 -0.03
N PRO A 212 3.15 -33.28 0.88
CA PRO A 212 4.42 -33.94 1.13
C PRO A 212 4.92 -34.56 -0.18
N GLY A 213 6.17 -34.30 -0.54
CA GLY A 213 6.75 -34.80 -1.79
C GLY A 213 6.74 -36.32 -1.83
N GLU A 214 5.92 -36.91 -2.71
CA GLU A 214 6.13 -38.29 -3.14
C GLU A 214 7.38 -38.33 -4.01
N PHE A 215 8.52 -38.67 -3.41
CA PHE A 215 9.69 -39.07 -4.18
C PHE A 215 9.42 -40.48 -4.71
N PRO A 216 9.39 -40.71 -6.05
CA PRO A 216 9.50 -42.06 -6.56
C PRO A 216 10.90 -42.59 -6.18
N GLN A 217 10.91 -43.66 -5.40
CA GLN A 217 12.12 -44.42 -5.04
C GLN A 217 12.76 -45.06 -6.28
#